data_AF-A0A9P7F6I7-F1
#
_entry.id   AF-A0A9P7F6I7-F1
#
_cell.length_a   1.000
_cell.length_b   1.000
_cell.length_c   1.000
_cell.angle_alpha   90.00
_cell.angle_beta   90.00
_cell.angle_gamma   90.00
#
_symmetry.space_group_name_H-M   'P 1'
#
loop_
_entity.id
_entity.type
_entity.pdbx_description
1 polymer ?
#
loop_
_entity_poly.entity_id
_entity_poly.type
_entity_poly.pdbx_seq_one_letter_code
_entity_poly.pdbx_strand_id
1 'polypeptide(L)'
;MSCVKVTHANPKALQKDVNAMFKTMQTEWTSIQACTVLEGMYIAVQGDVEQYHEPKLVYTAKVGSFIKDVLSMEPKRFVLKVESWVVGNFDTAGTASQQLSLTKLISLCRQHIQDGLDIILPTLSHPPKKKVKMNYNNYEGKIVKTYGVALENFPGTVQNPGKIGCCEDLIKLYDLLFKGACSWTKLTSDKLMEHIAKNKEH
;
A
#
# COMPACT_ATOMS: atom_id res chain seq x y z
N MET A 1 12.51 7.12 6.72
CA MET A 1 11.50 8.07 7.25
C MET A 1 10.96 7.51 8.54
N SER A 2 11.07 8.27 9.64
CA SER A 2 10.60 7.83 10.96
C SER A 2 9.08 7.88 10.99
N CYS A 3 8.42 6.73 11.17
CA CYS A 3 6.99 6.66 11.42
C CYS A 3 6.74 7.11 12.87
N VAL A 4 6.34 8.37 13.03
CA VAL A 4 5.95 8.91 14.33
C VAL A 4 4.64 8.23 14.71
N LYS A 5 4.70 7.28 15.64
CA LYS A 5 3.51 6.66 16.23
C LYS A 5 2.80 7.72 17.05
N VAL A 6 1.66 8.20 16.54
CA VAL A 6 0.75 9.04 17.31
C VAL A 6 0.13 8.15 18.40
N THR A 7 0.58 8.32 19.64
CA THR A 7 -0.06 7.77 20.84
C THR A 7 -1.53 8.20 20.87
N HIS A 8 -2.44 7.28 21.22
CA HIS A 8 -3.90 7.49 21.33
C HIS A 8 -4.24 8.80 22.09
N ALA A 9 -4.29 9.91 21.37
CA ALA A 9 -4.78 11.18 21.86
C ALA A 9 -6.25 11.30 21.45
N ASN A 10 -7.07 11.90 22.32
CA ASN A 10 -8.45 12.23 21.99
C ASN A 10 -8.47 13.02 20.65
N PRO A 11 -9.18 12.55 19.60
CA PRO A 11 -9.17 13.19 18.28
C PRO A 11 -9.53 14.67 18.32
N LYS A 12 -10.42 15.08 19.24
CA LYS A 12 -10.81 16.48 19.43
C LYS A 12 -9.69 17.32 20.04
N ALA A 13 -8.92 16.76 20.97
CA ALA A 13 -7.78 17.44 21.56
C ALA A 13 -6.67 17.63 20.52
N LEU A 14 -6.35 16.57 19.78
CA LEU A 14 -5.36 16.61 18.70
C LEU A 14 -5.74 17.64 17.63
N GLN A 15 -7.01 17.70 17.22
CA GLN A 15 -7.50 18.72 16.27
C GLN A 15 -7.29 20.15 16.80
N LYS A 16 -7.56 20.38 18.09
CA LYS A 16 -7.39 21.69 18.72
C LYS A 16 -5.92 22.09 18.76
N ASP A 17 -5.04 21.16 19.12
CA ASP A 17 -3.60 21.39 19.19
C ASP A 17 -3.02 21.68 17.80
N VAL A 18 -3.39 20.88 16.79
CA VAL A 18 -3.04 21.12 15.39
C VAL A 18 -3.49 22.53 14.96
N ASN A 19 -4.76 22.89 15.19
CA ASN A 19 -5.27 24.21 14.82
C ASN A 19 -4.52 25.35 15.53
N ALA A 20 -4.14 25.18 16.81
CA ALA A 20 -3.37 26.17 17.55
C ALA A 20 -1.96 26.34 16.96
N MET A 21 -1.26 25.24 16.67
CA MET A 21 0.08 25.27 16.05
C MET A 21 0.05 25.97 14.68
N PHE A 22 -0.92 25.62 13.83
CA PHE A 22 -1.04 26.24 12.51
C PHE A 22 -1.39 27.73 12.57
N LYS A 23 -2.15 28.16 13.59
CA LYS A 23 -2.42 29.58 13.82
C LYS A 23 -1.14 30.34 14.18
N THR A 24 -0.26 29.75 14.99
CA THR A 24 1.06 30.31 15.30
C THR A 24 1.91 30.41 14.04
N MET A 25 2.02 29.33 13.25
CA MET A 25 2.76 29.33 11.99
C MET A 25 2.24 30.37 11.00
N GLN A 26 0.92 30.56 10.90
CA GLN A 26 0.33 31.60 10.05
C GLN A 26 0.75 33.02 10.49
N THR A 27 0.86 33.25 11.79
CA THR A 27 1.30 34.55 12.34
C THR A 27 2.76 34.81 12.04
N GLU A 28 3.62 33.80 12.19
CA GLU A 28 5.04 33.87 11.84
C GLU A 28 5.24 34.07 10.34
N TRP A 29 4.50 33.32 9.52
CA TRP A 29 4.54 33.46 8.06
C TRP A 29 4.15 34.87 7.60
N THR A 30 3.11 35.45 8.21
CA THR A 30 2.69 36.83 7.92
C THR A 30 3.78 37.84 8.31
N SER A 31 4.46 37.61 9.43
CA SER A 31 5.58 38.45 9.87
C SER A 31 6.77 38.37 8.91
N ILE A 32 7.11 37.17 8.44
CA ILE A 32 8.18 36.96 7.45
C ILE A 32 7.85 37.69 6.15
N GLN A 33 6.61 37.52 5.64
CA GLN A 33 6.16 38.18 4.42
C GLN A 33 6.30 39.72 4.54
N ALA A 34 5.90 40.29 5.69
CA ALA A 34 5.99 41.73 5.92
C ALA A 34 7.43 42.26 5.93
N CYS A 35 8.39 41.47 6.45
CA CYS A 35 9.79 41.92 6.60
C CYS A 35 10.69 41.61 5.39
N THR A 36 10.33 40.61 4.58
CA THR A 36 11.23 40.06 3.54
C THR A 36 10.68 40.14 2.12
N VAL A 37 9.39 40.47 1.96
CA VAL A 37 8.70 40.45 0.66
C VAL A 37 8.68 39.05 0.01
N LEU A 38 8.96 38.00 0.79
CA LEU A 38 8.89 36.63 0.30
C LEU A 38 7.44 36.25 -0.02
N GLU A 39 7.25 35.69 -1.20
CA GLU A 39 5.99 35.10 -1.65
C GLU A 39 6.13 33.59 -1.57
N GLY A 40 5.12 32.93 -1.00
CA GLY A 40 5.15 31.48 -0.85
C GLY A 40 3.83 30.91 -0.41
N MET A 41 3.85 29.61 -0.17
CA MET A 41 2.77 28.85 0.44
C MET A 41 3.35 27.73 1.29
N TYR A 42 2.56 27.28 2.28
CA TYR A 42 2.78 26.00 2.92
C TYR A 42 1.49 25.20 2.92
N ILE A 43 1.64 23.89 2.81
CA ILE A 43 0.54 22.93 2.74
C ILE A 43 0.83 21.84 3.76
N ALA A 44 -0.18 21.50 4.55
CA ALA A 44 -0.16 20.31 5.38
C ALA A 44 -1.42 19.51 5.13
N VAL A 45 -1.23 18.24 4.80
CA VAL A 45 -2.30 17.28 4.49
C VAL A 45 -2.12 16.05 5.36
N GLN A 46 -3.16 15.25 5.49
CA GLN A 46 -3.07 14.00 6.23
C GLN A 46 -2.10 13.04 5.54
N GLY A 47 -1.40 12.24 6.33
CA GLY A 47 -0.54 11.15 5.83
C GLY A 47 -1.23 9.78 5.84
N ASP A 48 -2.42 9.68 6.42
CA ASP A 48 -3.17 8.43 6.60
C ASP A 48 -4.67 8.70 6.62
N VAL A 49 -5.46 7.72 6.16
CA VAL A 49 -6.92 7.75 6.06
C VAL A 49 -7.59 7.69 7.44
N GLU A 50 -6.88 7.24 8.47
CA GLU A 50 -7.40 7.11 9.84
C GLU A 50 -7.44 8.44 10.61
N GLN A 51 -6.80 9.49 10.10
CA GLN A 51 -6.81 10.83 10.70
C GLN A 51 -7.90 11.69 10.06
N TYR A 52 -8.62 12.50 10.85
CA TYR A 52 -9.79 13.27 10.37
C TYR A 52 -9.55 14.79 10.35
N HIS A 53 -8.31 15.22 10.19
CA HIS A 53 -7.94 16.64 10.26
C HIS A 53 -8.05 17.35 8.91
N GLU A 54 -8.82 18.43 8.81
CA GLU A 54 -8.89 19.21 7.57
C GLU A 54 -7.50 19.74 7.13
N PRO A 55 -7.14 19.62 5.84
CA PRO A 55 -5.91 20.18 5.29
C PRO A 55 -5.70 21.64 5.64
N LYS A 56 -4.43 22.00 5.85
CA LYS A 56 -4.01 23.38 6.09
C LYS A 56 -3.31 23.93 4.86
N LEU A 57 -3.76 25.12 4.47
CA LEU A 57 -3.19 25.87 3.38
C LEU A 57 -3.07 27.32 3.80
N VAL A 58 -1.87 27.84 3.72
CA VAL A 58 -1.59 29.28 3.78
C VAL A 58 -0.77 29.63 2.56
N TYR A 59 -1.12 30.73 1.94
CA TYR A 59 -0.47 31.23 0.74
C TYR A 59 -0.54 32.75 0.71
N THR A 60 0.42 33.32 0.03
CA THR A 60 0.48 34.74 -0.30
C THR A 60 -0.35 35.06 -1.54
N ALA A 61 -0.74 36.33 -1.72
CA ALA A 61 -1.66 36.73 -2.78
C ALA A 61 -1.17 36.31 -4.18
N LYS A 62 0.12 36.48 -4.48
CA LYS A 62 0.67 36.11 -5.80
C LYS A 62 0.64 34.60 -6.05
N VAL A 63 0.93 33.80 -5.02
CA VAL A 63 0.83 32.33 -5.12
C VAL A 63 -0.62 31.89 -5.29
N GLY A 64 -1.56 32.57 -4.62
CA GLY A 64 -3.00 32.35 -4.82
C GLY A 64 -3.44 32.59 -6.26
N SER A 65 -3.02 33.71 -6.85
CA SER A 65 -3.24 34.02 -8.27
C SER A 65 -2.56 33.00 -9.18
N PHE A 66 -1.32 32.57 -8.91
CA PHE A 66 -0.66 31.52 -9.69
C PHE A 66 -1.47 30.23 -9.73
N ILE A 67 -1.98 29.76 -8.59
CA ILE A 67 -2.80 28.53 -8.54
C ILE A 67 -4.09 28.69 -9.36
N LYS A 68 -4.74 29.86 -9.30
CA LYS A 68 -5.97 30.14 -10.06
C LYS A 68 -5.71 30.31 -11.55
N ASP A 69 -4.78 31.17 -11.90
CA ASP A 69 -4.62 31.68 -13.26
C ASP A 69 -3.71 30.77 -14.10
N VAL A 70 -2.67 30.18 -13.50
CA VAL A 70 -1.72 29.31 -14.21
C VAL A 70 -2.15 27.85 -14.11
N LEU A 71 -2.49 27.37 -12.91
CA LEU A 71 -2.92 25.98 -12.73
C LEU A 71 -4.40 25.76 -13.05
N SER A 72 -5.17 26.82 -13.29
CA SER A 72 -6.63 26.75 -13.55
C SER A 72 -7.38 26.01 -12.45
N MET A 73 -6.98 26.20 -11.19
CA MET A 73 -7.56 25.51 -10.02
C MET A 73 -7.86 26.49 -8.89
N GLU A 74 -8.94 26.23 -8.17
CA GLU A 74 -9.16 26.91 -6.88
C GLU A 74 -8.16 26.40 -5.84
N PRO A 75 -7.56 27.28 -4.99
CA PRO A 75 -6.56 26.87 -3.99
C PRO A 75 -7.01 25.76 -3.05
N LYS A 76 -8.29 25.76 -2.64
CA LYS A 76 -8.86 24.66 -1.85
C LYS A 76 -8.83 23.33 -2.61
N ARG A 77 -9.18 23.35 -3.89
CA ARG A 77 -9.17 22.15 -4.75
C ARG A 77 -7.75 21.66 -4.99
N PHE A 78 -6.80 22.57 -5.13
CA PHE A 78 -5.38 22.23 -5.24
C PHE A 78 -4.89 21.47 -4.00
N VAL A 79 -5.24 21.93 -2.79
CA VAL A 79 -4.85 21.25 -1.55
C VAL A 79 -5.53 19.90 -1.40
N LEU A 80 -6.81 19.79 -1.73
CA LEU A 80 -7.50 18.50 -1.74
C LEU A 80 -6.87 17.54 -2.76
N LYS A 81 -6.37 18.05 -3.89
CA LYS A 81 -5.62 17.26 -4.86
C LYS A 81 -4.30 16.77 -4.27
N VAL A 82 -3.56 17.65 -3.56
CA VAL A 82 -2.35 17.26 -2.82
C VAL A 82 -2.67 16.25 -1.74
N GLU A 83 -3.73 16.43 -0.95
CA GLU A 83 -4.15 15.46 0.07
C GLU A 83 -4.54 14.14 -0.56
N SER A 84 -5.32 14.15 -1.64
CA SER A 84 -5.65 12.93 -2.38
C SER A 84 -4.39 12.25 -2.90
N TRP A 85 -3.36 13.01 -3.29
CA TRP A 85 -2.07 12.45 -3.69
C TRP A 85 -1.26 11.93 -2.50
N VAL A 86 -1.27 12.57 -1.33
CA VAL A 86 -0.50 12.10 -0.17
C VAL A 86 -1.18 10.90 0.51
N VAL A 87 -2.50 10.97 0.72
CA VAL A 87 -3.31 9.93 1.38
C VAL A 87 -3.60 8.78 0.42
N GLY A 88 -3.95 9.14 -0.82
CA GLY A 88 -4.38 8.19 -1.84
C GLY A 88 -3.26 7.77 -2.79
N ASN A 89 -2.15 8.52 -2.84
CA ASN A 89 -0.98 8.17 -3.64
C ASN A 89 -1.42 7.93 -5.10
N PHE A 90 -1.85 9.02 -5.73
CA PHE A 90 -2.45 9.02 -7.07
C PHE A 90 -1.59 9.82 -8.05
N ASP A 91 -0.51 9.22 -8.57
CA ASP A 91 0.21 9.82 -9.69
C ASP A 91 -0.62 9.76 -10.97
N THR A 92 -0.77 10.91 -11.62
CA THR A 92 -1.60 11.08 -12.84
C THR A 92 -0.98 10.46 -14.10
N ALA A 93 0.00 9.55 -13.95
CA ALA A 93 0.71 8.90 -15.04
C ALA A 93 1.17 7.45 -14.74
N GLY A 94 0.86 6.89 -13.57
CA GLY A 94 1.34 5.57 -13.16
C GLY A 94 0.31 4.47 -13.38
N THR A 95 0.68 3.40 -14.08
CA THR A 95 -0.11 2.17 -14.24
C THR A 95 -0.63 1.63 -12.90
N ALA A 96 -1.83 1.03 -12.93
CA ALA A 96 -2.71 0.61 -11.82
C ALA A 96 -2.14 -0.27 -10.68
N SER A 97 -0.82 -0.46 -10.58
CA SER A 97 -0.17 -1.31 -9.59
C SER A 97 0.67 -0.59 -8.54
N GLN A 98 0.78 0.74 -8.58
CA GLN A 98 1.56 1.47 -7.60
C GLN A 98 0.70 2.18 -6.55
N GLN A 99 1.11 1.95 -5.29
CA GLN A 99 0.79 2.70 -4.09
C GLN A 99 -0.40 2.23 -3.23
N LEU A 100 -0.35 0.95 -2.84
CA LEU A 100 -0.99 0.46 -1.61
C LEU A 100 -0.03 0.65 -0.43
N SER A 101 -0.53 1.03 0.76
CA SER A 101 0.30 0.99 1.98
C SER A 101 0.89 -0.42 2.14
N LEU A 102 2.10 -0.54 2.69
CA LEU A 102 2.81 -1.82 2.78
C LEU A 102 1.92 -2.92 3.43
N THR A 103 1.17 -2.55 4.47
CA THR A 103 0.19 -3.44 5.12
C THR A 103 -0.94 -3.87 4.18
N LYS A 104 -1.49 -2.95 3.39
CA LYS A 104 -2.57 -3.24 2.44
C LYS A 104 -2.07 -4.09 1.27
N LEU A 105 -0.86 -3.84 0.80
CA LEU A 105 -0.20 -4.63 -0.24
C LEU A 105 0.06 -6.07 0.24
N ILE A 106 0.59 -6.23 1.45
CA ILE A 106 0.75 -7.55 2.09
C ILE A 106 -0.60 -8.27 2.19
N SER A 107 -1.65 -7.56 2.63
CA SER A 107 -3.00 -8.12 2.76
C SER A 107 -3.53 -8.59 1.41
N LEU A 108 -3.41 -7.77 0.36
CA LEU A 108 -3.87 -8.10 -0.98
C LEU A 108 -3.11 -9.26 -1.60
N CYS A 109 -1.77 -9.31 -1.48
CA CYS A 109 -1.00 -10.47 -1.93
C CYS A 109 -1.47 -11.76 -1.24
N ARG A 110 -1.67 -11.74 0.10
CA ARG A 110 -2.18 -12.89 0.84
C ARG A 110 -3.57 -13.30 0.38
N GLN A 111 -4.43 -12.32 0.10
CA GLN A 111 -5.79 -12.54 -0.38
C GLN A 111 -5.78 -13.20 -1.77
N HIS A 112 -5.04 -12.64 -2.74
CA HIS A 112 -4.93 -13.23 -4.08
C HIS A 112 -4.36 -14.65 -4.06
N ILE A 113 -3.35 -14.91 -3.24
CA ILE A 113 -2.79 -16.26 -3.07
C ILE A 113 -3.85 -17.21 -2.51
N GLN A 114 -4.59 -16.79 -1.48
CA GLN A 114 -5.66 -17.61 -0.88
C GLN A 114 -6.83 -17.83 -1.84
N ASP A 115 -7.26 -16.80 -2.57
CA ASP A 115 -8.36 -16.89 -3.52
C ASP A 115 -8.01 -17.82 -4.68
N GLY A 116 -6.79 -17.72 -5.22
CA GLY A 116 -6.31 -18.66 -6.23
C GLY A 116 -6.27 -20.10 -5.72
N LEU A 117 -5.92 -20.30 -4.45
CA LEU A 117 -5.92 -21.63 -3.83
C LEU A 117 -7.35 -22.16 -3.68
N ASP A 118 -8.26 -21.31 -3.23
CA ASP A 118 -9.69 -21.64 -3.09
C ASP A 118 -10.34 -21.95 -4.45
N ILE A 119 -9.84 -21.37 -5.54
CA ILE A 119 -10.27 -21.67 -6.92
C ILE A 119 -9.72 -23.00 -7.42
N ILE A 120 -8.43 -23.31 -7.18
CA ILE A 120 -7.82 -24.51 -7.77
C ILE A 120 -8.18 -25.80 -7.02
N LEU A 121 -8.31 -25.75 -5.69
CA LEU A 121 -8.56 -26.96 -4.88
C LEU A 121 -9.86 -27.71 -5.27
N PRO A 122 -10.98 -27.04 -5.58
CA PRO A 122 -12.18 -27.70 -6.11
C PRO A 122 -11.99 -28.40 -7.45
N THR A 123 -11.00 -28.00 -8.26
CA THR A 123 -10.73 -28.61 -9.59
C THR A 123 -9.96 -29.92 -9.50
N LEU A 124 -9.48 -30.28 -8.31
CA LEU A 124 -8.74 -31.53 -8.09
C LEU A 124 -9.68 -32.73 -8.11
N SER A 125 -9.15 -33.89 -8.51
CA SER A 125 -9.91 -35.15 -8.54
C SER A 125 -10.43 -35.57 -7.16
N HIS A 126 -9.78 -35.11 -6.08
CA HIS A 126 -10.17 -35.35 -4.70
C HIS A 126 -10.16 -34.02 -3.93
N PRO A 127 -11.22 -33.21 -4.03
CA PRO A 127 -11.24 -31.90 -3.42
C PRO A 127 -11.34 -32.02 -1.89
N PRO A 128 -10.69 -31.12 -1.14
CA PRO A 128 -10.75 -31.13 0.31
C PRO A 128 -12.17 -30.83 0.82
N LYS A 129 -12.65 -31.58 1.81
CA LYS A 129 -13.97 -31.40 2.43
C LYS A 129 -14.11 -30.12 3.26
N LYS A 130 -12.99 -29.49 3.61
CA LYS A 130 -12.94 -28.26 4.41
C LYS A 130 -12.11 -27.23 3.68
N LYS A 131 -12.45 -25.95 3.89
CA LYS A 131 -11.67 -24.82 3.38
C LYS A 131 -10.22 -24.92 3.89
N VAL A 132 -9.28 -24.97 2.96
CA VAL A 132 -7.84 -25.08 3.26
C VAL A 132 -7.28 -23.67 3.35
N LYS A 133 -6.65 -23.35 4.47
CA LYS A 133 -5.96 -22.06 4.65
C LYS A 133 -4.51 -22.18 4.21
N MET A 134 -4.01 -21.18 3.48
CA MET A 134 -2.63 -21.11 3.02
C MET A 134 -1.65 -21.20 4.20
N ASN A 135 -0.64 -22.08 4.08
CA ASN A 135 0.38 -22.28 5.09
C ASN A 135 1.77 -21.99 4.52
N TYR A 136 2.28 -20.77 4.80
CA TYR A 136 3.60 -20.34 4.34
C TYR A 136 4.76 -21.00 5.09
N ASN A 137 4.57 -21.44 6.34
CA ASN A 137 5.65 -22.02 7.14
C ASN A 137 5.92 -23.49 6.79
N ASN A 138 4.91 -24.20 6.28
CA ASN A 138 5.02 -25.57 5.82
C ASN A 138 4.32 -25.70 4.46
N TYR A 139 4.79 -24.90 3.50
CA TYR A 139 4.25 -24.84 2.16
C TYR A 139 4.40 -26.18 1.44
N GLU A 140 5.61 -26.71 1.40
CA GLU A 140 5.93 -27.96 0.70
C GLU A 140 5.15 -29.17 1.23
N GLY A 141 5.09 -29.34 2.56
CA GLY A 141 4.41 -30.49 3.16
C GLY A 141 2.88 -30.37 3.14
N LYS A 142 2.34 -29.23 3.59
CA LYS A 142 0.89 -29.09 3.79
C LYS A 142 0.14 -28.57 2.56
N ILE A 143 0.82 -27.99 1.59
CA ILE A 143 0.19 -27.53 0.35
C ILE A 143 0.61 -28.41 -0.82
N VAL A 144 1.89 -28.41 -1.17
CA VAL A 144 2.38 -29.07 -2.39
C VAL A 144 2.21 -30.59 -2.31
N LYS A 145 2.77 -31.25 -1.30
CA LYS A 145 2.70 -32.70 -1.14
C LYS A 145 1.28 -33.23 -0.87
N THR A 146 0.48 -32.45 -0.15
CA THR A 146 -0.87 -32.88 0.26
C THR A 146 -1.89 -32.75 -0.87
N TYR A 147 -1.82 -31.68 -1.66
CA TYR A 147 -2.83 -31.37 -2.67
C TYR A 147 -2.31 -31.44 -4.11
N GLY A 148 -0.99 -31.59 -4.31
CA GLY A 148 -0.39 -31.65 -5.64
C GLY A 148 -0.50 -30.33 -6.42
N VAL A 149 -0.58 -29.20 -5.72
CA VAL A 149 -0.66 -27.87 -6.33
C VAL A 149 0.51 -27.00 -5.88
N ALA A 150 1.06 -26.22 -6.79
CA ALA A 150 2.12 -25.28 -6.51
C ALA A 150 1.80 -23.90 -7.09
N LEU A 151 2.45 -22.88 -6.55
CA LEU A 151 2.35 -21.51 -7.00
C LEU A 151 3.52 -21.28 -7.97
N GLU A 152 3.24 -21.33 -9.27
CA GLU A 152 4.29 -21.15 -10.28
C GLU A 152 4.64 -19.66 -10.43
N ASN A 153 5.89 -19.38 -10.80
CA ASN A 153 6.45 -18.03 -11.01
C ASN A 153 6.35 -17.09 -9.80
N PHE A 154 6.32 -17.63 -8.58
CA PHE A 154 6.53 -16.80 -7.39
C PHE A 154 7.97 -16.25 -7.41
N PRO A 155 8.18 -14.95 -7.15
CA PRO A 155 9.51 -14.36 -7.12
C PRO A 155 10.32 -14.91 -5.93
N GLY A 156 11.24 -15.82 -6.22
CA GLY A 156 12.09 -16.49 -5.23
C GLY A 156 11.39 -17.62 -4.49
N THR A 157 11.78 -17.87 -3.24
CA THR A 157 11.18 -18.92 -2.40
C THR A 157 9.82 -18.47 -1.88
N VAL A 158 8.81 -19.34 -1.99
CA VAL A 158 7.46 -19.07 -1.48
C VAL A 158 7.53 -18.79 0.03
N GLN A 159 7.15 -17.57 0.39
CA GLN A 159 7.14 -17.12 1.77
C GLN A 159 5.94 -16.21 2.04
N ASN A 160 5.66 -15.96 3.31
CA ASN A 160 4.61 -15.02 3.68
C ASN A 160 4.96 -13.64 3.11
N PRO A 161 4.04 -12.95 2.39
CA PRO A 161 4.31 -11.62 1.86
C PRO A 161 4.78 -10.62 2.92
N GLY A 162 4.36 -10.77 4.18
CA GLY A 162 4.83 -9.92 5.28
C GLY A 162 6.30 -10.12 5.69
N LYS A 163 6.99 -11.14 5.16
CA LYS A 163 8.44 -11.31 5.32
C LYS A 163 9.24 -10.68 4.18
N ILE A 164 8.57 -10.22 3.12
CA ILE A 164 9.20 -9.48 2.03
C ILE A 164 9.44 -8.06 2.55
N GLY A 165 10.70 -7.75 2.86
CA GLY A 165 11.07 -6.48 3.50
C GLY A 165 11.03 -5.27 2.57
N CYS A 166 11.14 -5.47 1.26
CA CYS A 166 11.16 -4.40 0.27
C CYS A 166 9.78 -4.17 -0.35
N CYS A 167 9.33 -2.91 -0.38
CA CYS A 167 8.07 -2.51 -0.99
C CYS A 167 8.04 -2.80 -2.51
N GLU A 168 9.16 -2.58 -3.21
CA GLU A 168 9.27 -2.81 -4.64
C GLU A 168 9.05 -4.28 -5.01
N ASP A 169 9.57 -5.20 -4.20
CA ASP A 169 9.41 -6.64 -4.44
C ASP A 169 8.00 -7.12 -4.13
N LEU A 170 7.32 -6.48 -3.16
CA LEU A 170 5.90 -6.71 -2.92
C LEU A 170 5.02 -6.22 -4.07
N ILE A 171 5.36 -5.07 -4.67
CA ILE A 171 4.64 -4.54 -5.84
C ILE A 171 4.81 -5.49 -7.02
N LYS A 172 6.05 -5.94 -7.30
CA LYS A 172 6.32 -6.95 -8.34
C LYS A 172 5.50 -8.22 -8.11
N LEU A 173 5.48 -8.74 -6.88
CA LEU A 173 4.67 -9.91 -6.54
C LEU A 173 3.18 -9.66 -6.80
N TYR A 174 2.64 -8.52 -6.35
CA TYR A 174 1.25 -8.17 -6.55
C TYR A 174 0.90 -8.08 -8.04
N ASP A 175 1.75 -7.43 -8.83
CA ASP A 175 1.60 -7.33 -10.28
C ASP A 175 1.57 -8.71 -10.96
N LEU A 176 2.46 -9.62 -10.55
CA LEU A 176 2.51 -10.98 -11.08
C LEU A 176 1.24 -11.77 -10.74
N LEU A 177 0.77 -11.67 -9.49
CA LEU A 177 -0.47 -12.33 -9.05
C LEU A 177 -1.70 -11.77 -9.77
N PHE A 178 -1.80 -10.45 -9.88
CA PHE A 178 -2.93 -9.78 -10.50
C PHE A 178 -3.00 -10.04 -12.01
N LYS A 179 -1.85 -10.01 -12.70
CA LYS A 179 -1.76 -10.31 -14.13
C LYS A 179 -1.86 -11.82 -14.44
N GLY A 180 -1.95 -12.66 -13.41
CA GLY A 180 -2.00 -14.11 -13.54
C GLY A 180 -0.68 -14.75 -14.00
N ALA A 181 0.41 -13.99 -14.02
CA ALA A 181 1.74 -14.51 -14.33
C ALA A 181 2.30 -15.37 -13.19
N CYS A 182 1.88 -15.11 -11.96
CA CYS A 182 2.04 -15.99 -10.80
C CYS A 182 0.67 -16.56 -10.42
N SER A 183 0.50 -17.87 -10.57
CA SER A 183 -0.79 -18.54 -10.35
C SER A 183 -0.60 -19.93 -9.79
N TRP A 184 -1.67 -20.49 -9.23
CA TRP A 184 -1.68 -21.88 -8.84
C TRP A 184 -1.78 -22.79 -10.06
N THR A 185 -0.96 -23.83 -10.08
CA THR A 185 -0.95 -24.85 -11.13
C THR A 185 -1.01 -26.23 -10.47
N LYS A 186 -1.77 -27.14 -11.10
CA LYS A 186 -1.77 -28.56 -10.72
C LYS A 186 -0.48 -29.20 -11.20
N LEU A 187 0.27 -29.81 -10.30
CA LEU A 187 1.49 -30.53 -10.65
C LEU A 187 1.13 -31.87 -11.30
N THR A 188 1.89 -32.23 -12.35
CA THR A 188 1.93 -33.59 -12.85
C THR A 188 2.67 -34.48 -11.86
N SER A 189 2.43 -35.80 -11.94
CA SER A 189 3.07 -36.79 -11.06
C SER A 189 4.60 -36.64 -11.05
N ASP A 190 5.20 -36.38 -12.21
CA ASP A 190 6.65 -36.24 -12.36
C ASP A 190 7.20 -34.97 -11.68
N LYS A 191 6.53 -33.82 -11.85
CA LYS A 191 6.91 -32.57 -11.17
C LYS A 191 6.72 -32.64 -9.66
N LEU A 192 5.70 -33.36 -9.19
CA LEU A 192 5.48 -33.59 -7.75
C LEU A 192 6.59 -34.45 -7.15
N MET A 193 7.03 -35.48 -7.86
CA MET A 193 8.15 -36.33 -7.45
C MET A 193 9.47 -35.55 -7.41
N GLU A 194 9.71 -34.64 -8.36
CA GLU A 194 10.87 -33.75 -8.35
C GLU A 194 10.86 -32.79 -7.14
N HIS A 195 9.70 -32.22 -6.80
CA HIS A 195 9.54 -31.42 -5.57
C HIS A 195 9.80 -32.24 -4.31
N ILE A 196 9.34 -33.49 -4.25
CA ILE A 196 9.57 -34.38 -3.10
C ILE A 196 11.07 -34.77 -3.01
N ALA A 197 11.75 -34.96 -4.13
CA ALA A 197 13.17 -35.28 -4.16
C ALA A 197 14.03 -34.10 -3.68
N LYS A 198 13.80 -32.89 -4.18
CA LYS A 198 14.52 -31.67 -3.74
C LYS A 198 14.35 -31.37 -2.26
N ASN A 199 13.18 -31.65 -1.70
CA ASN A 199 12.91 -31.47 -0.26
C ASN A 199 13.51 -32.57 0.64
N LYS A 200 14.03 -33.68 0.09
CA LYS A 200 14.71 -34.72 0.88
C LYS A 200 16.22 -34.50 0.99
N GLU A 201 16.79 -33.60 0.19
CA GLU A 201 18.22 -33.29 0.16
C GLU A 201 18.62 -32.10 1.07
N HIS A 202 17.68 -31.56 1.86
CA HIS A 202 17.87 -30.54 2.88
C HIS A 202 17.28 -30.98 4.21
#